data_AF-A0A4V1TJ15-F1
#
_entry.id   AF-A0A4V1TJ15-F1
#
_cell.length_a   1.000
_cell.length_b   1.000
_cell.length_c   1.000
_cell.angle_alpha   90.00
_cell.angle_beta   90.00
_cell.angle_gamma   90.00
#
_symmetry.space_group_name_H-M   'P 1'
#
loop_
_entity.id
_entity.type
_entity.pdbx_description
1 polymer ?
#
loop_
_entity_poly.entity_id
_entity_poly.type
_entity_poly.pdbx_seq_one_letter_code
_entity_poly.pdbx_strand_id
1 'polypeptide(L)'
;MAIEDAAILAPLLMTEPTAETAFARYEALRQPRVERVARLSRSNGFAFHMEWPFTIARDLVIASQGNLGHLKRLEWLYGYDPAPEPAIAAPPRTAKSNHNG
;
A
#
# COMPACT_ATOMS: atom_id res chain seq x y z
N MET A 1 4.06 -0.89 0.13
CA MET A 1 3.97 -2.31 -0.24
C MET A 1 4.17 -3.20 0.97
N ALA A 2 5.40 -3.43 1.45
CA ALA A 2 5.63 -4.35 2.58
C ALA A 2 4.82 -4.03 3.87
N ILE A 3 4.64 -2.76 4.21
CA ILE A 3 3.82 -2.37 5.39
C ILE A 3 2.33 -2.71 5.18
N GLU A 4 1.79 -2.45 3.98
CA GLU A 4 0.41 -2.84 3.65
C GLU A 4 0.24 -4.36 3.65
N ASP A 5 1.25 -5.08 3.17
CA ASP A 5 1.27 -6.53 3.10
C ASP A 5 1.24 -7.13 4.53
N ALA A 6 2.03 -6.58 5.45
CA ALA A 6 2.02 -6.99 6.86
C ALA A 6 0.66 -6.70 7.53
N ALA A 7 0.07 -5.53 7.27
CA ALA A 7 -1.22 -5.15 7.84
C ALA A 7 -2.37 -6.07 7.40
N ILE A 8 -2.29 -6.64 6.19
CA ILE A 8 -3.31 -7.54 5.64
C ILE A 8 -3.02 -9.00 5.99
N LEU A 9 -1.76 -9.44 5.93
CA LEU A 9 -1.39 -10.84 6.16
C LEU A 9 -1.48 -11.23 7.65
N ALA A 10 -1.12 -10.34 8.57
CA ALA A 10 -1.11 -10.67 10.00
C ALA A 10 -2.50 -11.07 10.54
N PRO A 11 -3.60 -10.33 10.26
CA PRO A 11 -4.95 -10.77 10.63
C PRO A 11 -5.35 -12.09 9.98
N LEU A 12 -5.03 -12.30 8.69
CA LEU A 12 -5.38 -13.54 7.99
C LEU A 12 -4.70 -14.76 8.62
N LEU A 13 -3.45 -14.64 9.03
CA LEU A 13 -2.73 -15.70 9.76
C LEU A 13 -3.33 -15.99 11.14
N MET A 14 -4.04 -15.03 11.74
CA MET A 14 -4.73 -15.22 13.03
C MET A 14 -6.13 -15.82 12.87
N THR A 15 -6.81 -15.61 11.73
CA THR A 15 -8.22 -15.96 11.56
C THR A 15 -8.46 -17.17 10.68
N GLU A 16 -7.57 -17.46 9.72
CA GLU A 16 -7.74 -18.60 8.82
C GLU A 16 -7.32 -19.93 9.47
N PRO A 17 -7.92 -21.07 9.07
CA PRO A 17 -7.63 -22.36 9.70
C PRO A 17 -6.19 -22.86 9.48
N THR A 18 -5.55 -22.45 8.37
CA THR A 18 -4.19 -22.86 8.04
C THR A 18 -3.39 -21.72 7.41
N ALA A 19 -2.06 -21.84 7.39
CA ALA A 19 -1.21 -20.85 6.72
C ALA A 19 -1.48 -20.80 5.21
N GLU A 20 -1.72 -21.94 4.57
CA GLU A 20 -2.00 -22.03 3.13
C GLU A 20 -3.28 -21.27 2.76
N THR A 21 -4.34 -21.42 3.57
CA THR A 21 -5.60 -20.70 3.36
C THR A 21 -5.45 -19.20 3.60
N ALA A 22 -4.65 -18.78 4.58
CA ALA A 22 -4.27 -17.38 4.78
C ALA A 22 -3.51 -16.80 3.58
N PHE A 23 -2.49 -17.51 3.08
CA PHE A 23 -1.70 -17.05 1.93
C PHE A 23 -2.52 -16.97 0.64
N ALA A 24 -3.39 -17.93 0.37
CA ALA A 24 -4.27 -17.90 -0.79
C ALA A 24 -5.22 -16.69 -0.76
N ARG A 25 -5.80 -16.38 0.41
CA ARG A 25 -6.65 -15.19 0.58
C ARG A 25 -5.84 -13.90 0.46
N TYR A 26 -4.66 -13.85 1.08
CA TYR A 26 -3.76 -12.71 1.00
C TYR A 26 -3.40 -12.40 -0.45
N GLU A 27 -3.01 -13.40 -1.23
CA GLU A 27 -2.65 -13.25 -2.64
C GLU A 27 -3.83 -12.67 -3.44
N ALA A 28 -5.02 -13.25 -3.30
CA ALA A 28 -6.23 -12.76 -3.97
C ALA A 28 -6.57 -11.30 -3.63
N LEU A 29 -6.36 -10.88 -2.38
CA LEU A 29 -6.61 -9.50 -1.94
C LEU A 29 -5.56 -8.51 -2.45
N ARG A 30 -4.29 -8.92 -2.53
CA ARG A 30 -3.17 -8.02 -2.83
C ARG A 30 -2.80 -7.94 -4.29
N GLN A 31 -2.96 -9.03 -5.04
CA GLN A 31 -2.49 -9.13 -6.42
C GLN A 31 -2.97 -7.96 -7.31
N PRO A 32 -4.26 -7.58 -7.34
CA PRO A 32 -4.71 -6.48 -8.20
C PRO A 32 -4.05 -5.14 -7.85
N ARG A 33 -3.81 -4.89 -6.55
CA ARG A 33 -3.17 -3.65 -6.10
C ARG A 33 -1.68 -3.63 -6.42
N VAL A 34 -0.97 -4.71 -6.10
CA VAL A 34 0.47 -4.84 -6.39
C VAL A 34 0.74 -4.65 -7.88
N GLU A 35 -0.07 -5.28 -8.74
CA GLU A 35 0.06 -5.16 -10.20
C GLU A 35 -0.15 -3.73 -10.69
N ARG A 36 -1.15 -3.02 -10.14
CA ARG A 36 -1.43 -1.62 -10.48
C ARG A 36 -0.28 -0.71 -10.07
N VAL A 37 0.26 -0.88 -8.85
CA VAL A 37 1.41 -0.11 -8.36
C VAL A 37 2.66 -0.40 -9.20
N ALA A 38 2.94 -1.67 -9.51
CA ALA A 38 4.08 -2.05 -10.34
C ALA A 38 3.99 -1.47 -11.75
N ARG A 39 2.78 -1.45 -12.34
CA ARG A 39 2.55 -0.81 -13.65
C ARG A 39 2.81 0.69 -13.60
N LEU A 40 2.34 1.38 -12.56
CA LEU A 40 2.61 2.80 -12.36
C LEU A 40 4.11 3.06 -12.20
N SER A 41 4.81 2.26 -11.38
CA SER A 41 6.26 2.41 -11.19
C SER A 41 7.04 2.19 -12.47
N ARG A 42 6.66 1.20 -13.30
CA ARG A 42 7.27 0.98 -14.62
C ARG A 42 7.04 2.16 -15.56
N SER A 43 5.81 2.69 -15.62
CA SER A 43 5.53 3.86 -16.45
C SER A 43 6.29 5.10 -15.99
N ASN A 44 6.42 5.29 -14.67
CA ASN A 44 7.18 6.40 -14.11
C ASN A 44 8.67 6.24 -14.43
N GLY A 45 9.25 5.05 -14.23
CA GLY A 45 10.64 4.76 -14.56
C GLY A 45 10.95 5.04 -16.04
N PHE A 46 10.09 4.58 -16.95
CA PHE A 46 10.22 4.92 -18.37
C PHE A 46 10.18 6.43 -18.62
N ALA A 47 9.24 7.15 -18.00
CA ALA A 47 9.11 8.60 -18.16
C ALA A 47 10.30 9.40 -17.62
N PHE A 48 10.95 8.94 -16.54
CA PHE A 48 12.13 9.58 -15.97
C PHE A 48 13.43 9.26 -16.71
N HIS A 49 13.47 8.17 -17.49
CA HIS A 49 14.62 7.77 -18.31
C HIS A 49 14.48 8.08 -19.80
N MET A 50 13.39 8.73 -20.23
CA MET A 50 13.28 9.18 -21.63
C MET A 50 14.34 10.25 -21.93
N GLU A 51 15.18 9.96 -22.92
CA GLU A 51 16.16 10.92 -23.47
C GLU A 51 15.46 12.05 -24.24
N TRP A 52 16.21 13.14 -24.46
CA TRP A 52 15.78 14.27 -25.28
C TRP A 52 15.35 13.77 -26.68
N PRO A 53 14.22 14.24 -27.27
CA PRO A 53 13.41 15.42 -26.93
C PRO A 53 12.09 15.16 -26.17
N PHE A 54 11.82 13.96 -25.68
CA PHE A 54 10.51 13.63 -25.06
C PHE A 54 10.24 14.34 -23.72
N THR A 55 11.28 14.93 -23.11
CA THR A 55 11.18 15.80 -21.93
C THR A 55 10.28 17.01 -22.15
N ILE A 56 10.26 17.59 -23.37
CA ILE A 56 9.42 18.76 -23.69
C ILE A 56 7.93 18.38 -23.66
N ALA A 57 7.58 17.23 -24.22
CA ALA A 57 6.21 16.71 -24.20
C ALA A 57 5.76 16.39 -22.76
N ARG A 58 6.64 15.79 -21.95
CA ARG A 58 6.39 15.56 -20.52
C ARG A 58 6.11 16.86 -19.76
N ASP A 59 6.94 17.88 -19.97
CA ASP A 59 6.82 19.14 -19.24
C ASP A 59 5.52 19.88 -19.63
N LEU A 60 5.10 19.79 -20.90
CA LEU A 60 3.78 20.26 -21.38
C LEU A 60 2.61 19.50 -20.72
N VAL A 61 2.70 18.18 -20.61
CA VAL A 61 1.68 17.37 -19.94
C VAL A 61 1.58 17.75 -18.47
N ILE A 62 2.71 17.83 -17.75
CA ILE A 62 2.75 18.23 -16.34
C ILE A 62 2.16 19.63 -16.15
N ALA A 63 2.54 20.60 -17.00
CA ALA A 63 2.00 21.96 -16.95
C ALA A 63 0.48 21.99 -17.19
N SER A 64 -0.02 21.16 -18.13
CA SER A 64 -1.45 21.06 -18.45
C SER A 64 -2.30 20.46 -17.33
N GLN A 65 -1.69 19.63 -16.46
CA GLN A 65 -2.38 19.00 -15.34
C GLN A 65 -2.61 19.95 -14.15
N GLY A 66 -1.93 21.10 -14.11
CA GLY A 66 -2.03 22.08 -13.03
C GLY A 66 -1.49 21.59 -11.68
N ASN A 67 -1.48 22.47 -10.68
CA ASN A 67 -0.78 22.25 -9.40
C ASN A 67 -1.34 21.09 -8.55
N LEU A 68 -2.59 20.66 -8.80
CA LEU A 68 -3.26 19.57 -8.07
C LEU A 68 -3.51 18.31 -8.92
N GLY A 69 -3.33 18.37 -10.24
CA GLY A 69 -3.64 17.23 -11.11
C GLY A 69 -2.72 16.03 -10.89
N HIS A 70 -1.51 16.26 -10.38
CA HIS A 70 -0.61 15.20 -9.95
C HIS A 70 -1.12 14.49 -8.69
N LEU A 71 -1.57 15.24 -7.69
CA LEU A 71 -2.10 14.70 -6.43
C LEU A 71 -3.38 13.89 -6.66
N LYS A 72 -4.33 14.39 -7.45
CA LYS A 72 -5.56 13.64 -7.82
C LYS A 72 -5.24 12.32 -8.51
N ARG A 73 -4.17 12.27 -9.32
CA ARG A 73 -3.73 11.03 -9.98
C ARG A 73 -3.16 10.02 -8.99
N LEU A 74 -2.55 10.48 -7.89
CA LEU A 74 -1.94 9.64 -6.86
C LEU A 74 -2.85 9.41 -5.65
N GLU A 75 -4.05 9.99 -5.63
CA GLU A 75 -5.02 9.85 -4.54
C GLU A 75 -5.37 8.39 -4.26
N TRP A 76 -5.55 7.56 -5.30
CA TRP A 76 -5.78 6.12 -5.13
C TRP A 76 -4.58 5.36 -4.52
N LEU A 77 -3.38 5.90 -4.68
CA LEU A 77 -2.16 5.29 -4.17
C LEU A 77 -1.98 5.63 -2.69
N TYR A 78 -2.09 6.92 -2.36
CA TYR A 78 -1.84 7.45 -1.02
C TYR A 78 -3.05 7.39 -0.08
N GLY A 79 -4.26 7.47 -0.61
CA GLY A 79 -5.51 7.33 0.17
C GLY A 79 -5.94 5.88 0.37
N TYR A 80 -5.11 4.91 -0.01
CA TYR A 80 -5.44 3.50 0.20
C TYR A 80 -5.19 3.10 1.65
N ASP A 81 -6.22 2.56 2.26
CA ASP A 81 -6.15 2.00 3.60
C ASP A 81 -6.09 0.47 3.54
N PRO A 82 -4.96 -0.17 3.88
CA PRO A 82 -4.84 -1.62 3.95
C PRO A 82 -5.56 -2.23 5.16
N ALA A 83 -5.91 -1.41 6.15
CA ALA A 83 -6.54 -1.82 7.40
C ALA A 83 -7.45 -0.69 7.89
N PRO A 84 -8.55 -0.38 7.16
CA PRO A 84 -9.51 0.64 7.57
C PRO A 84 -9.99 0.28 8.98
N GLU A 85 -9.78 1.19 9.93
CA GLU A 85 -10.01 0.96 11.35
C GLU A 85 -11.38 0.29 11.57
N PRO A 86 -11.38 -0.96 12.06
CA PRO A 86 -11.68 -1.14 13.49
C PRO A 86 -10.92 -2.29 14.21
N ALA A 87 -10.69 -2.06 15.51
CA ALA A 87 -10.54 -3.03 16.60
C ALA A 87 -9.44 -4.12 16.51
N ILE A 88 -8.17 -3.73 16.35
CA ILE A 88 -7.17 -4.37 17.23
C ILE A 88 -7.45 -3.79 18.62
N ALA A 89 -8.40 -4.39 19.35
CA ALA A 89 -8.45 -4.17 20.79
C ALA A 89 -7.05 -4.51 21.29
N ALA A 90 -6.32 -3.49 21.73
CA ALA A 90 -4.96 -3.65 22.22
C ALA A 90 -4.96 -4.85 23.19
N PRO A 91 -4.03 -5.81 23.05
CA PRO A 91 -3.99 -6.94 23.97
C PRO A 91 -4.01 -6.40 25.41
N PRO A 92 -4.84 -6.95 26.31
CA PRO A 92 -4.96 -6.42 27.65
C PRO A 92 -3.57 -6.34 28.26
N ARG A 93 -3.11 -5.12 28.54
CA ARG A 93 -1.82 -4.91 29.19
C ARG A 93 -1.94 -5.58 30.55
N THR A 94 -1.25 -6.70 30.75
CA THR A 94 -1.10 -7.28 32.08
C THR A 94 -0.36 -6.25 32.91
N ALA A 95 -1.09 -5.59 33.81
CA ALA A 95 -0.48 -4.72 34.80
C ALA A 95 0.54 -5.56 35.57
N LYS A 96 1.79 -5.10 35.63
CA LYS A 96 2.82 -5.73 36.45
C LYS A 96 2.27 -5.82 37.87
N SER A 97 2.04 -7.05 38.34
CA SER A 97 1.80 -7.33 39.74
C SER A 97 3.07 -6.93 40.48
N ASN A 98 2.99 -5.83 41.23
CA ASN A 98 4.04 -5.43 42.15
C ASN A 98 4.19 -6.52 43.20
N HIS A 99 5.18 -7.40 43.04
CA HIS A 99 5.67 -8.22 44.14
C HIS A 99 6.45 -7.31 45.08
N ASN A 100 5.77 -6.86 46.13
CA ASN A 100 6.39 -6.32 47.33
C ASN A 100 5.92 -7.21 48.49
N GLY A 101 6.85 -7.96 49.10
CA GLY A 101 6.60 -8.91 50.17
C GLY A 101 7.60 -10.05 50.15
#